data_AF-A0A368TFW7-F1
#
_entry.id   AF-A0A368TFW7-F1
#
_cell.length_a   1.000
_cell.length_b   1.000
_cell.length_c   1.000
_cell.angle_alpha   90.00
_cell.angle_beta   90.00
_cell.angle_gamma   90.00
#
_symmetry.space_group_name_H-M   'P 1'
#
loop_
_entity.id
_entity.type
_entity.pdbx_description
1 polymer ?
#
loop_
_entity_poly.entity_id
_entity_poly.type
_entity_poly.pdbx_seq_one_letter_code
_entity_poly.pdbx_strand_id
1 'polypeptide(L)' 'MDTTVPSACYDDRASDRKQLTRIFWAERLPDFNPVISNIVLSEISDTPDEERRRKMEKLGEGFKVLVLEF' A
#
# COMPACT_ATOMS: atom_id res chain seq x y z
N MET A 1 6.35 -3.00 -4.06
CA MET A 1 5.05 -2.32 -4.24
C MET A 1 5.30 -0.84 -4.00
N ASP A 2 4.73 0.03 -4.82
CA ASP A 2 4.85 1.50 -4.71
C ASP A 2 3.78 2.08 -3.76
N THR A 3 4.06 3.20 -3.08
CA THR A 3 3.16 3.84 -2.10
C THR A 3 1.80 4.24 -2.70
N THR A 4 1.75 4.53 -3.99
CA THR A 4 0.51 4.89 -4.69
C THR A 4 -0.52 3.76 -4.68
N VAL A 5 -0.09 2.49 -4.61
CA VAL A 5 -0.99 1.33 -4.66
C VAL A 5 -1.81 1.18 -3.37
N PRO A 6 -1.24 1.05 -2.15
CA PRO A 6 -2.04 1.03 -0.92
C PRO A 6 -2.80 2.34 -0.72
N SER A 7 -2.25 3.47 -1.17
CA SER A 7 -2.92 4.77 -1.12
C SER A 7 -4.20 4.82 -1.96
N ALA A 8 -4.24 4.14 -3.11
CA ALA A 8 -5.42 4.06 -3.97
C ALA A 8 -6.58 3.28 -3.33
N CYS A 9 -6.32 2.33 -2.41
CA CYS A 9 -7.37 1.62 -1.66
C CYS A 9 -8.26 2.55 -0.81
N TYR A 10 -7.81 3.78 -0.55
CA TYR A 10 -8.48 4.75 0.31
C TYR A 10 -8.72 6.12 -0.36
N ASP A 11 -8.49 6.24 -1.67
CA ASP A 11 -8.69 7.50 -2.39
C ASP A 11 -10.14 7.67 -2.87
N ASP A 12 -10.93 8.43 -2.13
CA ASP A 12 -12.34 8.70 -2.46
C ASP A 12 -12.52 9.61 -3.69
N ARG A 13 -11.46 10.29 -4.15
CA ARG A 13 -11.51 11.16 -5.34
C ARG A 13 -11.54 10.36 -6.64
N ALA A 14 -11.19 9.08 -6.60
CA ALA A 14 -11.11 8.19 -7.75
C ALA A 14 -11.76 6.83 -7.44
N SER A 15 -13.10 6.80 -7.38
CA SER A 15 -13.90 5.63 -7.00
C SER A 15 -13.57 4.35 -7.76
N ASP A 16 -13.42 4.45 -9.08
CA ASP A 16 -13.21 3.29 -9.95
C ASP A 16 -11.84 2.67 -9.70
N ARG A 17 -10.80 3.53 -9.61
CA ARG A 17 -9.44 3.12 -9.26
C ARG A 17 -9.42 2.45 -7.89
N LYS A 18 -10.05 3.07 -6.90
CA LYS A 18 -10.15 2.54 -5.54
C LYS A 18 -10.81 1.15 -5.52
N GLN A 19 -11.91 0.97 -6.25
CA GLN A 19 -12.62 -0.30 -6.31
C GLN A 19 -11.77 -1.39 -6.97
N LEU A 20 -11.15 -1.09 -8.13
CA LEU A 20 -10.29 -2.02 -8.83
C LEU A 20 -9.06 -2.41 -7.99
N THR A 21 -8.42 -1.45 -7.32
CA THR A 21 -7.29 -1.74 -6.44
C THR A 21 -7.70 -2.63 -5.27
N ARG A 22 -8.89 -2.41 -4.67
CA ARG A 22 -9.41 -3.28 -3.60
C ARG A 22 -9.71 -4.69 -4.08
N ILE A 23 -10.31 -4.85 -5.26
CA ILE A 23 -10.56 -6.16 -5.87
C ILE A 23 -9.23 -6.89 -6.11
N PHE A 24 -8.24 -6.21 -6.70
CA PHE A 24 -6.91 -6.78 -6.87
C PHE A 24 -6.30 -7.22 -5.53
N TRP A 25 -6.39 -6.37 -4.50
CA TRP A 25 -5.85 -6.66 -3.17
C TRP A 25 -6.49 -7.90 -2.52
N ALA A 26 -7.80 -8.09 -2.71
CA ALA A 26 -8.53 -9.19 -2.11
C ALA A 26 -8.41 -10.49 -2.91
N GLU A 27 -8.47 -10.41 -4.25
CA GLU A 27 -8.66 -11.58 -5.11
C GLU A 27 -7.41 -12.04 -5.84
N ARG A 28 -6.44 -11.14 -6.07
CA ARG A 28 -5.25 -11.43 -6.89
C ARG A 28 -3.96 -11.38 -6.10
N LEU A 29 -3.82 -10.40 -5.21
CA LEU A 29 -2.61 -10.24 -4.41
C LEU A 29 -2.21 -11.52 -3.64
N PRO A 30 -3.14 -12.34 -3.10
CA PRO A 30 -2.80 -13.60 -2.44
C PRO A 30 -2.11 -14.63 -3.35
N ASP A 31 -2.25 -14.51 -4.67
CA ASP A 31 -1.57 -15.39 -5.64
C ASP A 31 -0.08 -14.99 -5.87
N PHE A 32 0.37 -13.90 -5.25
CA PHE A 32 1.74 -13.39 -5.37
C PHE A 32 2.48 -13.43 -4.04
N ASN A 33 3.79 -13.18 -4.10
CA ASN A 33 4.63 -12.92 -2.92
C ASN A 33 4.89 -11.41 -2.81
N PRO A 34 3.99 -10.62 -2.21
CA PRO A 34 4.13 -9.18 -2.17
C PRO A 34 5.38 -8.75 -1.38
N VAL A 35 6.11 -7.80 -1.96
CA VAL A 35 7.27 -7.16 -1.36
C VAL A 35 7.07 -5.65 -1.30
N ILE A 36 7.56 -5.03 -0.23
CA ILE A 36 7.52 -3.58 -0.01
C ILE A 36 8.93 -3.10 0.36
N SER A 37 9.36 -1.96 -0.18
CA SER A 37 10.70 -1.45 0.15
C SER A 37 10.69 -0.64 1.44
N ASN A 38 11.84 -0.53 2.11
CA ASN A 38 12.03 0.40 3.23
C ASN A 38 11.73 1.86 2.83
N ILE A 39 12.04 2.27 1.58
CA ILE A 39 11.70 3.61 1.07
C ILE A 39 10.18 3.85 1.10
N VAL A 40 9.40 2.88 0.60
CA VAL A 40 7.93 2.98 0.55
C VAL A 40 7.34 3.00 1.96
N LEU A 41 7.92 2.28 2.92
CA LEU A 41 7.53 2.37 4.32
C LEU A 41 7.77 3.77 4.90
N SER A 42 8.89 4.43 4.55
CA SER A 42 9.15 5.82 4.93
C SER A 42 8.13 6.78 4.31
N GLU A 43 7.81 6.64 3.02
CA GLU A 43 6.79 7.47 2.35
C GLU A 43 5.40 7.32 2.98
N ILE A 44 5.02 6.09 3.37
CA ILE A 44 3.79 5.85 4.13
C ILE A 44 3.83 6.55 5.49
N SER A 45 4.96 6.45 6.21
CA SER A 45 5.15 7.07 7.53
C SER A 45 5.04 8.60 7.49
N ASP A 46 5.52 9.21 6.41
CA ASP A 46 5.50 10.66 6.17
C ASP A 46 4.12 11.18 5.69
N THR A 47 3.13 10.30 5.51
CA THR A 47 1.77 10.72 5.13
C THR A 47 1.14 11.57 6.25
N PRO A 48 0.73 12.84 5.99
CA PRO A 48 0.23 13.74 7.04
C PRO A 48 -1.11 13.31 7.65
N ASP A 49 -1.95 12.65 6.86
CA ASP A 49 -3.23 12.11 7.31
C ASP A 49 -2.99 10.82 8.11
N GLU A 50 -3.13 10.92 9.44
CA GLU A 50 -2.85 9.82 10.36
C GLU A 50 -3.76 8.60 10.14
N GLU A 51 -5.03 8.81 9.78
CA GLU A 51 -5.96 7.71 9.53
C GLU A 51 -5.56 6.97 8.25
N ARG A 52 -5.23 7.71 7.18
CA ARG A 52 -4.75 7.14 5.92
C ARG A 52 -3.42 6.42 6.11
N ARG A 53 -2.49 6.99 6.87
CA ARG A 53 -1.21 6.35 7.21
C ARG A 53 -1.42 5.00 7.87
N ARG A 54 -2.18 4.94 8.97
CA ARG A 54 -2.46 3.69 9.69
C ARG A 54 -3.10 2.62 8.81
N LYS A 55 -4.02 3.03 7.93
CA LYS A 55 -4.66 2.14 6.97
C LYS A 55 -3.66 1.57 5.96
N MET A 56 -2.74 2.38 5.45
CA MET A 56 -1.69 1.93 4.51
C MET A 56 -0.65 1.03 5.20
N GLU A 57 -0.24 1.36 6.41
CA GLU A 57 0.65 0.50 7.22
C GLU A 57 0.05 -0.90 7.39
N LYS A 58 -1.24 -0.96 7.75
CA LYS A 58 -1.97 -2.21 7.92
C LYS A 58 -2.08 -3.02 6.62
N LEU A 59 -2.17 -2.37 5.46
CA LEU A 59 -2.19 -3.07 4.17
C LEU A 59 -0.83 -3.73 3.84
N GLY A 60 0.27 -3.13 4.30
CA GLY A 60 1.62 -3.66 4.12
C GLY A 60 2.04 -4.69 5.17
N GLU A 61 1.23 -4.91 6.22
CA GLU A 61 1.51 -5.91 7.25
C GLU A 61 1.66 -7.31 6.62
N GLY A 62 2.74 -8.00 6.98
CA GLY A 62 3.05 -9.34 6.47
C GLY A 62 3.77 -9.37 5.11
N PHE A 63 3.96 -8.22 4.44
CA PHE A 63 4.78 -8.19 3.23
C PHE A 63 6.26 -8.34 3.58
N LYS A 64 7.01 -9.02 2.70
CA LYS A 64 8.46 -9.08 2.85
C LYS A 64 9.05 -7.71 2.57
N VAL A 65 9.86 -7.22 3.51
CA VAL A 65 10.56 -5.94 3.33
C VAL A 65 11.81 -6.14 2.49
N LEU A 66 11.93 -5.37 1.41
CA LEU A 66 13.14 -5.25 0.61
C LEU A 66 13.92 -4.03 1.09
N VAL A 67 15.05 -4.26 1.76
CA VAL A 67 15.94 -3.19 2.21
C VAL A 67 16.78 -2.74 1.03
N LEU A 68 16.68 -1.46 0.71
CA LEU A 68 17.49 -0.78 -0.29
C LEU A 68 18.46 0.16 0.43
N GLU A 69 19.75 -0.02 0.18
CA GLU A 69 20.84 0.81 0.69
C GLU A 69 21.25 1.82 -0.39
N PHE A 70 21.35 3.09 -0.04
CA PHE A 70 21.76 4.19 -0.91
C PHE A 70 22.82 5.05 -0.22
#